data_AF-A0A4V5TN79-F1
#
_entry.id   AF-A0A4V5TN79-F1
#
_cell.length_a   1.000
_cell.length_b   1.000
_cell.length_c   1.000
_cell.angle_alpha   90.00
_cell.angle_beta   90.00
_cell.angle_gamma   90.00
#
_symmetry.space_group_name_H-M   'P 1'
#
loop_
_entity.id
_entity.type
_entity.pdbx_description
1 polymer ?
#
loop_
_entity_poly.entity_id
_entity_poly.type
_entity_poly.pdbx_seq_one_letter_code
_entity_poly.pdbx_strand_id
1 'polypeptide(L)' 'MIIKQVYDYNLNQSTYEQLQQLLIESFEVYPENRIYFKQIPHFRFILCNGNDKVLAQVGLDYRAI' A
#
# COMPACT_ATOMS: atom_id res chain seq x y z
N MET A 1 3.32 -0.09 -17.32
CA MET A 1 2.96 -0.40 -15.92
C MET A 1 4.12 -1.13 -15.30
N ILE A 2 4.45 -0.85 -14.03
CA ILE A 2 5.61 -1.41 -13.33
C ILE A 2 5.17 -1.87 -11.95
N ILE A 3 5.63 -3.05 -11.52
CA ILE A 3 5.44 -3.55 -10.15
C ILE A 3 6.73 -3.31 -9.37
N LYS A 4 6.63 -2.67 -8.20
CA LYS A 4 7.73 -2.40 -7.28
C LYS A 4 7.50 -3.16 -5.97
N GLN A 5 8.52 -3.84 -5.47
CA GLN A 5 8.53 -4.32 -4.09
C GLN A 5 9.03 -3.19 -3.18
N VAL A 6 8.25 -2.85 -2.15
CA VAL A 6 8.57 -1.75 -1.22
C VAL A 6 8.32 -2.22 0.20
N TYR A 7 9.34 -2.15 1.06
CA TYR A 7 9.15 -2.36 2.50
C TYR A 7 8.31 -1.24 3.09
N ASP A 8 7.33 -1.54 3.96
CA ASP A 8 6.42 -0.51 4.49
C ASP A 8 7.17 0.61 5.22
N TYR A 9 8.26 0.27 5.93
CA TYR A 9 9.09 1.26 6.62
C TYR A 9 9.89 2.18 5.68
N ASN A 10 9.94 1.88 4.37
CA ASN A 10 10.56 2.70 3.33
C ASN A 10 9.54 3.53 2.54
N LEU A 11 8.25 3.48 2.88
CA LEU A 11 7.23 4.27 2.17
C LEU A 11 7.47 5.77 2.41
N ASN A 12 7.60 6.51 1.31
CA ASN A 12 7.58 7.97 1.37
C ASN A 12 6.14 8.49 1.51
N GLN A 13 6.01 9.75 1.94
CA GLN A 13 4.73 10.40 2.19
C GLN A 13 3.78 10.38 0.98
N SER A 14 4.30 10.65 -0.22
CA SER A 14 3.48 10.65 -1.45
C SER A 14 2.90 9.26 -1.76
N THR A 15 3.70 8.20 -1.59
CA THR A 15 3.24 6.83 -1.82
C THR A 15 2.23 6.42 -0.75
N TYR A 16 2.46 6.84 0.50
CA TYR A 16 1.54 6.61 1.61
C TYR A 16 0.15 7.22 1.35
N GLU A 17 0.11 8.49 0.93
CA GLU A 17 -1.14 9.19 0.61
C GLU A 17 -1.88 8.55 -0.57
N GLN A 18 -1.16 8.16 -1.62
CA GLN A 18 -1.77 7.45 -2.75
C GLN A 18 -2.33 6.07 -2.36
N LEU A 19 -1.61 5.33 -1.51
CA LEU A 19 -2.09 4.05 -0.99
C LEU A 19 -3.34 4.24 -0.12
N GLN A 20 -3.35 5.27 0.73
CA GLN A 20 -4.49 5.60 1.58
C GLN A 20 -5.72 5.93 0.74
N GLN A 21 -5.58 6.82 -0.24
CA GLN A 21 -6.67 7.19 -1.13
C GLN A 21 -7.18 5.97 -1.90
N LEU A 22 -6.28 5.17 -2.47
CA LEU A 22 -6.64 3.93 -3.17
C LEU A 22 -7.44 2.99 -2.27
N LEU A 23 -7.02 2.81 -1.01
CA LEU A 23 -7.68 1.92 -0.06
C LEU A 23 -9.07 2.41 0.35
N ILE A 24 -9.23 3.72 0.60
CA ILE A 24 -10.53 4.33 0.89
C ILE A 24 -11.48 4.19 -0.31
N GLU A 25 -10.98 4.38 -1.53
CA GLU A 25 -11.79 4.22 -2.75
C GLU A 25 -12.14 2.76 -3.06
N SER A 26 -11.30 1.81 -2.62
CA SER A 26 -11.47 0.38 -2.94
C SER A 26 -12.40 -0.37 -1.98
N PHE A 27 -12.63 0.16 -0.77
CA PHE A 27 -13.40 -0.53 0.27
C PHE A 27 -14.43 0.42 0.88
N GLU A 28 -15.68 -0.02 1.03
CA GLU A 28 -16.77 0.80 1.59
C GLU A 28 -16.46 1.35 2.99
N VAL A 29 -15.71 0.60 3.80
CA VAL A 29 -15.27 0.99 5.14
C VAL A 29 -13.77 0.75 5.27
N TYR A 30 -12.98 1.83 5.24
CA TYR A 30 -11.53 1.79 5.45
C TYR A 30 -11.07 2.92 6.39
N PRO A 31 -10.07 2.71 7.26
CA PRO A 31 -9.55 3.77 8.12
C PRO A 31 -8.96 4.97 7.35
N GLU A 32 -9.33 6.18 7.75
CA GLU A 32 -8.85 7.44 7.11
C GLU A 32 -7.50 7.95 7.65
N ASN A 33 -6.89 7.25 8.61
CA ASN A 33 -5.63 7.66 9.24
C ASN A 33 -4.51 6.60 9.14
N ARG A 34 -4.75 5.47 8.47
CA ARG A 34 -3.78 4.38 8.32
C ARG A 34 -4.01 3.57 7.06
N ILE A 35 -2.96 2.94 6.52
CA ILE A 35 -2.98 2.10 5.31
C ILE A 35 -2.96 0.59 5.62
N TYR A 36 -3.41 0.21 6.82
CA TYR A 36 -3.45 -1.16 7.29
C TYR A 36 -4.58 -1.37 8.31
N PHE A 37 -5.09 -2.60 8.41
CA PHE A 37 -6.15 -2.94 9.36
C PHE A 37 -5.62 -3.41 10.72
N LYS A 38 -4.99 -4.59 10.74
CA LYS A 38 -4.53 -5.25 11.99
C LYS A 38 -3.05 -5.06 12.26
N GLN A 39 -2.22 -5.18 11.22
CA GLN A 39 -0.77 -5.10 11.31
C GLN A 39 -0.22 -4.37 10.08
N ILE A 40 0.91 -3.69 10.26
CA ILE A 40 1.66 -3.08 9.17
C ILE A 40 2.30 -4.21 8.37
N PRO A 41 2.09 -4.30 7.04
CA PRO A 41 2.75 -5.28 6.21
C PRO A 41 4.27 -5.20 6.31
N HIS A 42 4.97 -6.31 6.10
CA HIS A 42 6.43 -6.29 6.07
C HIS A 42 6.92 -5.59 4.80
N PHE A 43 6.26 -5.89 3.67
CA PHE A 43 6.44 -5.20 2.40
C PHE A 43 5.18 -5.30 1.56
N ARG A 44 5.12 -4.46 0.52
CA ARG A 44 4.06 -4.44 -0.47
C ARG A 44 4.62 -4.61 -1.87
N PHE A 45 3.87 -5.27 -2.73
CA PHE A 45 3.99 -5.04 -4.16
C PHE A 45 3.03 -3.93 -4.57
N ILE A 46 3.54 -2.91 -5.24
CA ILE A 46 2.79 -1.74 -5.68
C ILE A 46 2.86 -1.66 -7.20
N LEU A 47 1.69 -1.61 -7.86
CA LEU A 47 1.56 -1.39 -9.30
C LEU A 47 1.46 0.10 -9.58
N CYS A 48 2.39 0.63 -10.38
CA CYS A 48 2.41 2.03 -10.81
C CYS A 48 2.22 2.17 -12.33
N ASN A 49 1.61 3.28 -12.76
CA ASN A 49 1.60 3.70 -14.15
C ASN A 49 2.89 4.48 -14.53
N GLY A 50 2.96 5.01 -15.75
CA GLY A 50 4.13 5.76 -16.24
C GLY A 50 4.43 7.09 -15.53
N ASN A 51 3.49 7.58 -14.70
CA ASN A 51 3.62 8.82 -13.93
C ASN A 51 3.79 8.52 -12.42
N ASP A 52 4.24 7.31 -12.07
CA ASP A 52 4.34 6.83 -10.68
C ASP A 52 3.03 6.82 -9.88
N LYS A 53 1.87 6.99 -10.52
CA LYS A 53 0.56 6.87 -9.85
C LYS A 53 0.33 5.42 -9.45
N VAL A 54 0.01 5.18 -8.18
CA VAL A 54 -0.37 3.87 -7.64
C VAL A 54 -1.75 3.45 -8.17
N LEU A 55 -1.83 2.25 -8.73
CA LEU A 55 -3.05 1.66 -9.29
C LEU A 55 -3.55 0.46 -8.49
N ALA A 56 -2.66 -0.28 -7.85
CA ALA A 56 -2.99 -1.44 -7.04
C ALA A 56 -1.86 -1.74 -6.04
N GLN A 57 -2.18 -2.48 -4.99
CA GLN A 57 -1.20 -2.96 -4.02
C GLN A 57 -1.59 -4.29 -3.40
N VAL A 58 -0.59 -5.06 -2.96
CA VAL A 58 -0.78 -6.23 -2.08
C VAL A 58 0.28 -6.21 -1.00
N GLY A 59 -0.15 -6.28 0.27
CA GLY A 59 0.74 -6.38 1.43
C GLY A 59 1.05 -7.84 1.76
N LEU A 60 2.33 -8.10 2.08
CA LEU A 60 2.81 -9.42 2.52
C LEU A 60 3.29 -9.33 3.96
N ASP A 61 2.88 -10.35 4.73
CA ASP A 61 3.22 -10.51 6.13
C ASP A 61 3.91 -11.84 6.38
N TYR A 62 5.11 -11.80 6.94
CA TYR A 62 5.74 -12.99 7.48
C TYR A 62 5.07 -13.35 8.81
N ARG A 63 4.69 -14.62 8.95
CA ARG A 63 4.22 -15.17 10.21
C ARG A 63 5.12 -16.33 10.57
N ALA A 64 5.70 -16.29 11.77
CA ALA A 64 6.27 -17.48 12.38
C ALA A 64 5.08 -18.39 12.74
N ILE A 65 5.09 -19.63 12.25
CA ILE A 65 4.11 -20.68 12.55
C ILE A 65 4.82 -21.74 13.39
#